data_AF-A0A329RHR8-F1
#
_entry.id   AF-A0A329RHR8-F1
#
_cell.length_a   1.000
_cell.length_b   1.000
_cell.length_c   1.000
_cell.angle_alpha   90.00
_cell.angle_beta   90.00
_cell.angle_gamma   90.00
#
_symmetry.space_group_name_H-M   'P 1'
#
loop_
_entity.id
_entity.type
_entity.pdbx_description
1 polymer ?
#
loop_
_entity_poly.entity_id
_entity_poly.type
_entity_poly.pdbx_seq_one_letter_code
_entity_poly.pdbx_strand_id
1 'polypeptide(L)' 'MGQGQSSIPTTEVTALVELYDALNGDRWRRRDGWKQPTRDPEQWFGVEVAMGHVVALELPANELSGCLPAA' A
#
# COMPACT_ATOMS: atom_id res chain seq x y z
N MET A 1 -17.49 19.36 -2.82
CA MET A 1 -16.09 19.25 -2.39
C MET A 1 -15.71 17.79 -2.54
N GLY A 2 -14.99 17.45 -3.61
CA GLY A 2 -14.71 16.07 -3.99
C GLY A 2 -13.70 15.48 -3.03
N GLN A 3 -14.13 14.52 -2.21
CA GLN A 3 -13.21 13.61 -1.53
C GLN A 3 -12.35 13.00 -2.64
N GLY A 4 -11.02 13.10 -2.56
CA GLY A 4 -10.13 12.35 -3.43
C GLY A 4 -10.53 10.89 -3.31
N GLN A 5 -11.19 10.37 -4.34
CA GLN A 5 -11.72 9.01 -4.35
C GLN A 5 -10.53 8.08 -4.52
N SER A 6 -9.91 7.69 -3.42
CA SER A 6 -9.06 6.51 -3.42
C SER A 6 -9.92 5.34 -3.91
N SER A 7 -9.39 4.59 -4.88
CA SER A 7 -10.08 3.44 -5.50
C SER A 7 -10.49 2.34 -4.50
N ILE A 8 -9.91 2.36 -3.29
CA ILE A 8 -10.14 1.41 -2.21
C ILE A 8 -10.64 2.12 -0.93
N PRO A 9 -11.33 1.41 -0.01
CA PRO A 9 -11.79 1.98 1.25
C PRO A 9 -10.63 2.44 2.13
N THR A 10 -10.87 3.49 2.92
CA THR A 10 -9.85 4.11 3.79
C THR A 10 -9.21 3.11 4.76
N THR A 11 -9.96 2.11 5.24
CA THR A 11 -9.44 1.05 6.12
C THR A 11 -8.31 0.25 5.46
N GLU A 12 -8.44 -0.07 4.16
CA GLU A 12 -7.40 -0.78 3.42
C GLU A 12 -6.18 0.12 3.19
N VAL A 13 -6.40 1.42 2.93
CA VAL A 13 -5.30 2.40 2.85
C VAL A 13 -4.52 2.44 4.16
N THR A 14 -5.21 2.49 5.30
CA THR A 14 -4.57 2.49 6.62
C THR A 14 -3.79 1.20 6.84
N ALA A 15 -4.37 0.03 6.56
CA ALA A 15 -3.69 -1.25 6.70
C ALA A 15 -2.43 -1.35 5.82
N LEU A 16 -2.49 -0.86 4.58
CA LEU A 16 -1.31 -0.79 3.71
C LEU A 16 -0.24 0.16 4.28
N VAL A 17 -0.62 1.33 4.79
CA VAL A 17 0.33 2.28 5.40
C VAL A 17 0.99 1.68 6.64
N GLU A 18 0.25 0.94 7.47
CA GLU A 18 0.81 0.22 8.62
C GLU A 18 1.75 -0.89 8.17
N LEU A 19 1.40 -1.65 7.13
CA LEU A 19 2.29 -2.67 6.55
C LEU A 19 3.57 -2.05 5.99
N TYR A 20 3.48 -0.89 5.34
CA TYR A 20 4.63 -0.14 4.87
C TYR A 20 5.53 0.29 6.03
N ASP A 21 4.95 0.81 7.12
CA ASP A 21 5.74 1.23 8.29
C ASP A 21 6.39 0.03 9.00
N ALA A 22 5.62 -1.04 9.22
CA ALA A 22 6.04 -2.25 9.93
C ALA A 22 7.12 -3.06 9.20
N LEU A 23 7.13 -3.05 7.86
CA LEU A 23 8.13 -3.71 7.02
C LEU A 23 9.25 -2.77 6.59
N ASN A 24 9.40 -1.64 7.28
CA ASN A 24 10.45 -0.67 7.06
C ASN A 24 10.49 -0.16 5.60
N GLY A 25 9.33 0.24 5.11
CA GLY A 25 9.02 0.71 3.76
C GLY A 25 9.99 1.74 3.19
N ASP A 26 10.62 2.53 4.05
CA ASP A 26 11.63 3.50 3.64
C ASP A 26 12.86 2.85 2.98
N ARG A 27 13.19 1.61 3.39
CA ARG A 27 14.31 0.83 2.82
C ARG A 27 13.89 -0.11 1.70
N TRP A 28 12.61 -0.10 1.31
CA TRP A 28 12.17 -0.93 0.21
C TRP A 28 12.86 -0.50 -1.08
N ARG A 29 13.23 -1.51 -1.85
CA ARG A 29 13.92 -1.31 -3.13
C ARG A 29 13.04 -0.63 -4.16
N ARG A 30 11.74 -0.91 -4.12
CA ARG A 30 10.64 -0.34 -4.90
C ARG A 30 9.49 0.03 -3.97
N ARG A 31 9.29 1.33 -3.79
CA ARG A 31 8.21 1.94 -2.98
C ARG A 31 7.40 2.96 -3.77
N ASP A 32 7.35 2.78 -5.09
CA ASP A 32 6.65 3.71 -5.98
C ASP A 32 5.16 3.77 -5.63
N GLY A 33 4.59 4.96 -5.60
CA GLY A 33 3.21 5.22 -5.15
C GLY A 33 2.97 5.22 -3.64
N TRP A 34 3.70 4.39 -2.86
CA TRP A 34 3.44 4.23 -1.42
C TRP A 34 3.52 5.55 -0.62
N LYS A 35 2.52 5.79 0.25
CA LYS A 35 2.36 7.00 1.08
C LYS A 35 2.32 8.33 0.31
N GLN A 36 2.12 8.32 -1.00
CA GLN A 36 1.98 9.55 -1.78
C GLN A 36 0.52 10.00 -1.81
N PRO A 37 0.19 11.19 -1.28
CA PRO A 37 -1.20 11.68 -1.22
C PRO A 37 -1.80 11.98 -2.60
N THR A 38 -0.96 12.04 -3.64
CA THR A 38 -1.34 12.29 -5.03
C THR A 38 -1.49 11.02 -5.86
N ARG A 39 -1.20 9.85 -5.29
CA ARG A 39 -1.24 8.56 -6.00
C ARG A 39 -2.26 7.64 -5.36
N ASP A 40 -3.21 7.21 -6.17
CA ASP A 40 -4.17 6.21 -5.74
C ASP A 40 -3.46 4.91 -5.31
N PRO A 41 -3.98 4.21 -4.28
CA PRO A 41 -3.42 2.94 -3.81
C PRO A 41 -3.33 1.86 -4.88
N GLU A 42 -4.20 1.91 -5.89
CA GLU A 42 -4.14 1.01 -7.06
C GLU A 42 -2.85 1.19 -7.89
N GLN A 43 -2.20 2.35 -7.79
CA GLN A 43 -0.96 2.65 -8.51
C GLN A 43 0.29 2.31 -7.69
N TRP A 44 0.11 1.86 -6.44
CA TRP A 44 1.24 1.52 -5.59
C TRP A 44 1.90 0.25 -6.11
N PHE A 45 3.23 0.23 -6.08
CA PHE A 45 3.99 -0.92 -6.54
C PHE A 45 3.56 -2.17 -5.77
N GLY A 46 3.08 -3.17 -6.51
CA GLY A 46 2.69 -4.47 -5.95
C GLY A 46 1.27 -4.56 -5.42
N VAL A 47 0.49 -3.47 -5.40
CA VAL A 47 -0.90 -3.52 -4.93
C VAL A 47 -1.81 -3.89 -6.10
N GLU A 48 -2.54 -4.99 -5.97
CA GLU A 48 -3.58 -5.37 -6.93
C GLU A 48 -4.96 -5.04 -6.35
N VAL A 49 -5.72 -4.22 -7.07
CA VAL A 49 -7.08 -3.81 -6.69
C VAL A 49 -8.07 -4.42 -7.68
N ALA A 50 -9.08 -5.11 -7.16
CA ALA A 50 -10.21 -5.58 -7.94
C ALA A 50 -11.52 -5.20 -7.26
N MET A 51 -12.48 -4.72 -8.05
CA MET A 51 -13.79 -4.27 -7.56
C MET A 51 -13.71 -3.21 -6.44
N GLY A 52 -12.66 -2.39 -6.42
CA GLY A 52 -12.45 -1.36 -5.40
C GLY A 52 -11.94 -1.88 -4.06
N HIS A 53 -11.34 -3.07 -4.05
CA HIS A 53 -10.71 -3.67 -2.88
C HIS A 53 -9.34 -4.24 -3.24
N VAL A 54 -8.38 -4.17 -2.31
CA VAL A 54 -7.08 -4.83 -2.45
C VAL A 54 -7.29 -6.34 -2.39
N VAL A 55 -6.94 -7.02 -3.47
CA VAL A 55 -7.08 -8.48 -3.60
C VAL A 55 -5.74 -9.22 -3.56
N ALA A 56 -4.64 -8.54 -3.89
CA ALA A 56 -3.31 -9.09 -3.77
C ALA A 56 -2.27 -8.02 -3.46
N LEU A 57 -1.16 -8.47 -2.85
CA LEU A 57 0.00 -7.64 -2.57
C LEU A 57 1.28 -8.41 -2.96
N GLU A 58 1.93 -7.97 -4.03
CA GLU A 58 3.13 -8.57 -4.60
C GLU A 58 4.34 -7.64 -4.44
N LEU A 59 5.19 -7.94 -3.47
CA LEU A 59 6.42 -7.19 -3.19
C LEU A 59 7.67 -8.06 -3.40
N PRO A 60 7.85 -8.70 -4.57
CA PRO A 60 8.94 -9.63 -4.79
C PRO A 60 10.30 -8.93 -4.73
N ALA A 61 11.25 -9.56 -4.03
CA ALA A 61 12.63 -9.07 -3.89
C ALA A 61 12.74 -7.59 -3.42
N ASN A 62 11.78 -7.13 -2.59
CA ASN A 62 11.69 -5.73 -2.18
C ASN A 62 12.46 -5.38 -0.88
N GLU A 63 13.32 -6.28 -0.41
CA GLU A 63 14.10 -6.09 0.83
C GLU A 63 13.21 -5.76 2.05
N LEU A 64 12.03 -6.39 2.12
CA LEU A 64 11.10 -6.26 3.24
C LEU A 64 11.81 -6.66 4.54
N SER A 65 11.78 -5.77 5.52
CA SER A 65 12.49 -5.98 6.79
C SER A 65 11.62 -5.52 7.94
N GLY A 66 11.29 -6.42 8.86
CA GLY A 66 10.44 -6.12 10.00
C GLY A 66 9.45 -7.25 10.27
N CYS A 67 8.34 -6.92 10.90
CA CYS A 67 7.28 -7.86 11.23
C CYS A 67 6.01 -7.50 10.46
N LEU A 68 5.29 -8.51 9.97
CA LEU A 68 3.96 -8.28 9.44
C LEU A 68 3.04 -7.79 10.57
N PRO A 69 2.32 -6.68 10.39
CA PRO A 69 1.36 -6.21 11.39
C PRO A 69 0.25 -7.25 11.55
N ALA A 70 -0.25 -7.38 12.78
CA ALA A 70 -1.44 -8.19 13.03
C ALA A 70 -2.66 -7.53 12.39
N ALA A 71 -3.59 -8.35 11.90
CA ALA A 71 -4.87 -7.92 11.33
C ALA A 71 -5.83 -7.35 12.40
#